data_AF-A0A7G2LSB7-F1
#
_entry.id   AF-A0A7G2LSB7-F1
#
_cell.length_a   1.000
_cell.length_b   1.000
_cell.length_c   1.000
_cell.angle_alpha   90.00
_cell.angle_beta   90.00
_cell.angle_gamma   90.00
#
_symmetry.space_group_name_H-M   'P 1'
#
loop_
_entity.id
_entity.type
_entity.pdbx_description
1 polymer ?
#
loop_
_entity_poly.entity_id
_entity_poly.type
_entity_poly.pdbx_seq_one_letter_code
_entity_poly.pdbx_strand_id
1 'polypeptide(L)' 'MKNILAPLALTLIAAPALAQDKMTVMLDWFINPDHGPIILAQENGYFTDAGLEVELISPADPNEPPRMVAAGR' A
#
# COMPACT_ATOMS: atom_id res chain seq x y z
N MET A 1 32.64 14.06 -34.07
CA MET A 1 31.24 13.62 -33.85
C MET A 1 31.24 12.17 -33.36
N LYS A 2 31.54 11.91 -32.08
CA LYS A 2 31.65 10.51 -31.60
C LYS A 2 31.32 10.28 -30.12
N ASN A 3 30.99 11.33 -29.35
CA ASN A 3 30.85 11.22 -27.89
C ASN A 3 29.46 11.64 -27.36
N ILE A 4 28.47 11.81 -28.24
CA ILE A 4 27.10 12.23 -27.83
C ILE A 4 26.26 11.03 -27.36
N LEU A 5 26.74 9.79 -27.56
CA LEU A 5 26.03 8.57 -27.13
C LEU A 5 26.08 8.34 -25.60
N ALA A 6 27.12 8.83 -24.92
CA ALA A 6 27.29 8.63 -23.47
C ALA A 6 26.24 9.34 -22.58
N PRO A 7 25.85 10.61 -22.81
CA PRO A 7 24.84 11.28 -21.97
C PRO A 7 23.42 10.73 -22.17
N LEU A 8 23.11 10.18 -23.34
CA LEU A 8 21.77 9.64 -23.63
C LEU A 8 21.48 8.37 -22.81
N ALA A 9 22.50 7.53 -22.58
CA ALA A 9 22.37 6.33 -21.77
C ALA A 9 22.12 6.62 -20.27
N LEU A 10 22.61 7.77 -19.76
CA LEU A 10 22.42 8.14 -18.36
C LEU A 10 20.98 8.59 -18.05
N THR A 11 20.28 9.14 -19.04
CA THR A 11 18.88 9.57 -18.88
C THR A 11 17.87 8.43 -18.85
N LEU A 12 18.20 7.24 -19.37
CA LEU A 12 17.30 6.07 -19.31
C LEU A 12 17.20 5.43 -17.92
N ILE A 13 18.11 5.77 -16.98
CA ILE A 13 18.14 5.16 -15.64
C ILE A 13 17.27 5.96 -14.65
N ALA A 14 16.90 7.20 -14.98
CA ALA A 14 16.07 8.06 -14.13
C ALA A 14 14.56 7.76 -14.27
N ALA A 15 14.18 6.49 -14.45
CA ALA A 15 12.78 6.11 -14.39
C ALA A 15 12.26 6.32 -12.95
N PRO A 16 11.05 6.88 -12.75
CA PRO A 16 10.46 6.94 -11.42
C PRO A 16 10.37 5.53 -10.87
N ALA A 17 10.77 5.35 -9.60
CA ALA A 17 10.60 4.08 -8.92
C ALA A 17 9.10 3.78 -8.84
N LEU A 18 8.65 2.74 -9.55
CA LEU A 18 7.29 2.20 -9.43
C LEU A 18 7.23 1.36 -8.15
N ALA A 19 7.22 2.02 -6.99
CA ALA A 19 6.97 1.37 -5.72
C ALA A 19 5.48 1.47 -5.40
N GLN A 20 4.90 0.43 -4.81
CA GLN A 20 3.55 0.52 -4.27
C GLN A 20 3.51 1.48 -3.09
N ASP A 21 2.41 2.22 -2.96
CA ASP A 21 2.13 3.00 -1.77
C ASP A 21 1.77 2.05 -0.63
N LYS A 22 2.54 2.12 0.45
CA LYS A 22 2.31 1.29 1.65
C LYS A 22 1.17 1.89 2.47
N MET A 23 0.20 1.05 2.83
CA MET A 23 -0.94 1.42 3.64
C MET A 23 -1.21 0.36 4.70
N THR A 24 -1.45 0.79 5.93
CA THR A 24 -1.95 -0.08 6.99
C THR A 24 -3.43 0.22 7.21
N VAL A 25 -4.27 -0.82 7.19
CA VAL A 25 -5.69 -0.73 7.49
C VAL A 25 -5.93 -1.37 8.85
N MET A 26 -6.29 -0.52 9.82
CA MET A 26 -6.79 -0.98 11.13
C MET A 26 -8.25 -1.39 10.98
N LEU A 27 -8.54 -2.67 11.25
CA LEU A 27 -9.91 -3.18 11.31
C LEU A 27 -10.64 -2.60 12.54
N ASP A 28 -11.96 -2.56 12.51
CA ASP A 28 -12.77 -2.10 13.63
C ASP A 28 -12.80 -3.13 14.78
N TRP A 29 -12.55 -4.41 14.47
CA TRP A 29 -12.63 -5.51 15.41
C TRP A 29 -11.74 -6.71 15.01
N PHE A 30 -11.82 -7.82 15.74
CA PHE A 30 -11.21 -9.09 15.32
C PHE A 30 -11.75 -9.54 13.94
N ILE A 31 -10.96 -10.33 13.22
CA ILE A 31 -11.35 -10.87 11.89
C ILE A 31 -12.64 -11.70 11.98
N ASN A 32 -13.68 -11.25 11.29
CA ASN A 32 -14.98 -11.90 11.22
C ASN A 32 -15.49 -11.91 9.76
N PRO A 33 -16.63 -12.58 9.45
CA PRO A 33 -17.14 -12.66 8.08
C PRO A 33 -17.44 -11.32 7.39
N ASP A 34 -17.69 -10.25 8.15
CA ASP A 34 -17.94 -8.91 7.59
C ASP A 34 -16.69 -8.35 6.89
N HIS A 35 -15.49 -8.82 7.28
CA HIS A 35 -14.22 -8.48 6.61
C HIS A 35 -13.94 -9.33 5.36
N GLY A 36 -14.81 -10.27 4.99
CA GLY A 36 -14.65 -11.10 3.80
C GLY A 36 -14.29 -10.31 2.52
N PRO A 37 -14.97 -9.19 2.21
CA PRO A 37 -14.65 -8.39 1.03
C PRO A 37 -13.22 -7.83 1.01
N ILE A 38 -12.70 -7.33 2.15
CA ILE A 38 -11.36 -6.74 2.19
C ILE A 38 -10.25 -7.81 2.13
N ILE A 39 -10.50 -8.97 2.73
CA ILE A 39 -9.59 -10.13 2.64
C ILE A 39 -9.54 -10.63 1.20
N LEU A 40 -10.69 -10.83 0.54
CA LEU A 40 -10.73 -11.25 -0.86
C LEU A 40 -10.07 -10.23 -1.80
N ALA A 41 -10.19 -8.93 -1.51
CA ALA A 41 -9.49 -7.90 -2.28
C ALA A 41 -7.97 -8.05 -2.19
N GLN A 42 -7.44 -8.40 -1.02
CA GLN A 42 -6.01 -8.69 -0.85
C GLN A 42 -5.62 -9.99 -1.55
N GLU A 43 -6.37 -11.07 -1.36
CA GLU A 43 -6.07 -12.38 -1.94
C GLU A 43 -6.14 -12.39 -3.47
N ASN A 44 -7.09 -11.64 -4.04
CA ASN A 44 -7.24 -11.51 -5.49
C ASN A 44 -6.31 -10.45 -6.12
N GLY A 45 -5.46 -9.79 -5.33
CA GLY A 45 -4.46 -8.83 -5.83
C GLY A 45 -5.01 -7.46 -6.19
N TYR A 46 -6.24 -7.12 -5.81
CA TYR A 46 -6.87 -5.83 -6.19
C TYR A 46 -6.12 -4.62 -5.62
N PHE A 47 -5.49 -4.76 -4.44
CA PHE A 47 -4.62 -3.71 -3.91
C PHE A 47 -3.34 -3.55 -4.74
N THR A 48 -2.71 -4.66 -5.13
CA THR A 48 -1.53 -4.64 -6.00
C THR A 48 -1.83 -4.00 -7.35
N ASP A 49 -2.98 -4.32 -7.95
CA ASP A 49 -3.44 -3.74 -9.22
C ASP A 49 -3.69 -2.22 -9.09
N ALA A 50 -4.09 -1.77 -7.91
CA ALA A 50 -4.22 -0.35 -7.57
C ALA A 50 -2.89 0.32 -7.17
N GLY A 51 -1.76 -0.39 -7.19
CA GLY A 51 -0.46 0.14 -6.78
C GLY A 51 -0.31 0.28 -5.26
N LEU A 52 -1.05 -0.49 -4.47
CA LEU A 52 -1.06 -0.43 -3.01
C LEU A 52 -0.44 -1.70 -2.40
N GLU A 53 0.40 -1.52 -1.38
CA GLU A 53 0.87 -2.58 -0.48
C GLU A 53 0.10 -2.45 0.84
N VAL A 54 -0.93 -3.28 1.03
CA VAL A 54 -1.85 -3.19 2.16
C VAL A 54 -1.52 -4.20 3.25
N GLU A 55 -1.40 -3.72 4.49
CA GLU A 55 -1.32 -4.53 5.70
C GLU A 55 -2.61 -4.40 6.50
N LEU A 56 -3.34 -5.51 6.71
CA LEU A 56 -4.52 -5.55 7.55
C LEU A 56 -4.13 -5.90 8.99
N ILE A 57 -4.47 -5.04 9.96
CA ILE A 57 -4.22 -5.28 11.38
C ILE A 57 -5.54 -5.29 12.17
N SER A 58 -5.65 -6.21 13.12
CA SER A 58 -6.76 -6.21 14.09
C SER A 58 -6.38 -5.35 15.30
N PRO A 59 -7.33 -4.61 15.90
CA PRO A 59 -7.06 -3.81 17.08
C PRO A 59 -6.85 -4.70 18.30
N ALA A 60 -6.01 -4.25 19.25
CA ALA A 60 -5.86 -4.92 20.54
C ALA A 60 -7.02 -4.57 21.48
N ASP A 61 -7.60 -3.38 21.31
CA ASP A 61 -8.80 -2.90 21.98
C ASP A 61 -9.75 -2.28 20.93
N PRO A 62 -11.03 -2.67 20.87
CA PRO A 62 -12.03 -2.11 19.96
C PRO A 62 -12.20 -0.60 19.93
N ASN A 63 -11.78 0.08 20.99
CA ASN A 63 -11.82 1.53 21.07
C ASN A 63 -10.57 2.17 20.48
N GLU A 64 -9.57 1.39 20.03
CA GLU A 64 -8.35 1.89 19.38
C GLU A 64 -8.62 2.54 18.02
N PRO A 65 -9.35 1.93 17.07
CA PRO A 65 -9.56 2.52 15.75
C PRO A 65 -10.13 3.97 15.81
N PRO A 66 -11.23 4.26 16.55
CA PRO A 66 -11.73 5.64 16.62
C PRO A 66 -10.73 6.59 17.33
N ARG A 67 -9.94 6.10 18.28
CA ARG A 67 -8.89 6.90 18.94
C ARG A 67 -7.71 7.20 18.02
N MET A 68 -7.32 6.26 17.17
CA MET A 68 -6.23 6.44 16.20
C MET A 68 -6.62 7.45 15.12
N VAL A 69 -7.83 7.31 14.56
CA VAL A 69 -8.38 8.26 13.59
C VAL A 69 -8.45 9.66 14.18
N ALA A 70 -8.94 9.79 15.42
CA ALA A 70 -8.96 11.08 16.12
C ALA A 70 -7.55 11.68 16.35
N ALA A 71 -6.51 10.83 16.43
CA ALA A 71 -5.12 11.25 16.58
C ALA A 71 -4.41 11.50 15.24
N GLY A 72 -5.09 11.38 14.10
CA GLY A 72 -4.50 11.54 12.76
C GLY A 72 -3.52 10.42 12.40
N ARG A 73 -3.73 9.23 12.96
CA ARG A 73 -2.97 8.01 12.68
C ARG A 73 -3.83 6.97 12.01
#